data_AF-A0A4U7D6K0-F1
#
_entry.id   AF-A0A4U7D6K0-F1
#
_cell.length_a   1.000
_cell.length_b   1.000
_cell.length_c   1.000
_cell.angle_alpha   90.00
_cell.angle_beta   90.00
_cell.angle_gamma   90.00
#
_symmetry.space_group_name_H-M   'P 1'
#
loop_
_entity.id
_entity.type
_entity.pdbx_description
1 polymer ?
#
loop_
_entity_poly.entity_id
_entity_poly.type
_entity_poly.pdbx_seq_one_letter_code
_entity_poly.pdbx_strand_id
1 'polypeptide(L)'
;ARGGAQVENPDKRVAYFHGCYSNYNTPEVGKAMVRVYEHFGYEVMVPPQKCSGTPMFANGMLKDARRHAETNVENLVEAIGEGADVIASCTSCSMSLRQEYPELFDLHGIEDVAEHTFEALEYLRIHEDLEGELDA
;
A
#
# COMPACT_ATOMS: atom_id res chain seq x y z
N ALA A 1 3.92 -19.51 -4.82
CA ALA A 1 4.52 -18.17 -4.62
C ALA A 1 4.87 -17.58 -5.98
N ARG A 2 4.79 -16.26 -6.16
CA ARG A 2 4.95 -15.57 -7.46
C ARG A 2 6.42 -15.37 -7.89
N GLY A 3 7.38 -15.64 -7.01
CA GLY A 3 8.81 -15.58 -7.35
C GLY A 3 9.44 -14.19 -7.27
N GLY A 4 8.74 -13.19 -6.70
CA GLY A 4 9.23 -11.81 -6.58
C GLY A 4 8.60 -10.85 -7.61
N ALA A 5 9.09 -9.62 -7.66
CA ALA A 5 8.75 -8.65 -8.71
C ALA A 5 9.21 -9.19 -10.08
N GLN A 6 8.47 -8.89 -11.15
CA GLN A 6 8.86 -9.25 -12.52
C GLN A 6 9.48 -8.07 -13.28
N VAL A 7 9.47 -6.88 -12.67
CA VAL A 7 10.09 -5.65 -13.18
C VAL A 7 11.08 -5.17 -12.13
N GLU A 8 12.26 -4.78 -12.57
CA GLU A 8 13.28 -4.11 -11.76
C GLU A 8 13.46 -2.68 -12.28
N ASN A 9 13.14 -1.69 -11.47
CA ASN A 9 13.23 -0.29 -11.85
C ASN A 9 13.42 0.57 -10.60
N PRO A 10 14.67 1.01 -10.30
CA PRO A 10 14.95 1.76 -9.07
C PRO A 10 14.25 3.13 -9.03
N ASP A 11 13.86 3.69 -10.17
CA ASP A 11 13.19 4.98 -10.26
C ASP A 11 11.66 4.88 -10.17
N LYS A 12 11.10 3.66 -10.25
CA LYS A 12 9.66 3.38 -10.17
C LYS A 12 9.40 2.21 -9.22
N ARG A 13 9.46 2.48 -7.92
CA ARG A 13 9.21 1.47 -6.88
C ARG A 13 7.92 1.75 -6.13
N VAL A 14 7.16 0.70 -5.88
CA VAL A 14 5.96 0.79 -5.04
C VAL A 14 5.87 -0.38 -4.06
N ALA A 15 5.49 -0.07 -2.83
CA ALA A 15 5.14 -1.03 -1.80
C ALA A 15 3.63 -1.27 -1.83
N TYR A 16 3.21 -2.46 -2.24
CA TYR A 16 1.80 -2.80 -2.30
C TYR A 16 1.26 -3.28 -0.94
N PHE A 17 0.47 -2.40 -0.30
CA PHE A 17 -0.37 -2.75 0.83
C PHE A 17 -1.65 -3.42 0.34
N HIS A 18 -1.63 -4.74 0.23
CA HIS A 18 -2.73 -5.53 -0.29
C HIS A 18 -3.96 -5.56 0.63
N GLY A 19 -3.77 -5.34 1.94
CA GLY A 19 -4.84 -5.45 2.93
C GLY A 19 -5.43 -6.87 3.06
N CYS A 20 -6.42 -7.06 3.94
CA CYS A 20 -6.93 -8.41 4.21
C CYS A 20 -7.83 -8.96 3.09
N TYR A 21 -8.64 -8.12 2.45
CA TYR A 21 -9.65 -8.58 1.51
C TYR A 21 -9.02 -9.12 0.22
N SER A 22 -8.16 -8.32 -0.42
CA SER A 22 -7.45 -8.75 -1.64
C SER A 22 -6.51 -9.92 -1.38
N ASN A 23 -6.05 -10.16 -0.15
CA ASN A 23 -5.17 -11.30 0.12
C ASN A 23 -5.92 -12.61 0.38
N TYR A 24 -7.07 -12.56 1.07
CA TYR A 24 -7.75 -13.77 1.53
C TYR A 24 -9.11 -14.03 0.87
N ASN A 25 -9.78 -13.02 0.32
CA ASN A 25 -11.15 -13.13 -0.18
C ASN A 25 -11.22 -12.99 -1.71
N THR A 26 -10.51 -12.01 -2.27
CA THR A 26 -10.42 -11.85 -3.74
C THR A 26 -8.98 -11.62 -4.19
N PRO A 27 -8.13 -12.66 -4.15
CA PRO A 27 -6.74 -12.65 -4.63
C PRO A 27 -6.54 -12.11 -6.05
N GLU A 28 -7.56 -12.24 -6.89
CA GLU A 28 -7.54 -11.82 -8.28
C GLU A 28 -7.37 -10.30 -8.41
N VAL A 29 -7.93 -9.52 -7.49
CA VAL A 29 -7.76 -8.06 -7.43
C VAL A 29 -6.30 -7.73 -7.14
N GLY A 30 -5.71 -8.34 -6.10
CA GLY A 30 -4.29 -8.11 -5.79
C GLY A 30 -3.36 -8.51 -6.93
N LYS A 31 -3.61 -9.65 -7.56
CA LYS A 31 -2.83 -10.09 -8.74
C LYS A 31 -3.01 -9.14 -9.93
N ALA A 32 -4.21 -8.61 -10.16
CA ALA A 32 -4.47 -7.66 -11.24
C ALA A 32 -3.76 -6.33 -10.99
N MET A 33 -3.82 -5.82 -9.77
CA MET A 33 -3.10 -4.61 -9.36
C MET A 33 -1.62 -4.70 -9.67
N VAL A 34 -0.98 -5.81 -9.30
CA VAL A 34 0.45 -5.94 -9.59
C VAL A 34 0.74 -5.99 -11.09
N ARG A 35 -0.08 -6.69 -11.89
CA ARG A 35 0.10 -6.73 -13.35
C ARG A 35 -0.04 -5.34 -13.99
N VAL A 36 -0.99 -4.53 -13.51
CA VAL A 36 -1.19 -3.16 -14.01
C VAL A 36 0.04 -2.30 -13.69
N TYR A 37 0.55 -2.35 -12.46
CA TYR A 37 1.73 -1.56 -12.09
C TYR A 37 2.99 -2.01 -12.84
N GLU A 38 3.21 -3.31 -13.00
CA GLU A 38 4.33 -3.82 -13.79
C GLU A 38 4.22 -3.45 -15.27
N HIS A 39 3.00 -3.36 -15.82
CA HIS A 39 2.77 -2.85 -17.17
C HIS A 39 3.26 -1.41 -17.34
N PHE A 40 3.05 -0.55 -16.33
CA PHE A 40 3.60 0.81 -16.28
C PHE A 40 5.10 0.88 -15.89
N GLY A 41 5.75 -0.27 -15.73
CA GLY A 41 7.19 -0.37 -15.45
C GLY A 41 7.56 -0.17 -13.98
N TYR A 42 6.62 -0.36 -13.05
CA TYR A 42 6.90 -0.32 -11.62
C TYR A 42 7.43 -1.65 -11.09
N GLU A 43 8.50 -1.58 -10.29
CA GLU A 43 8.94 -2.65 -9.40
C GLU A 43 8.02 -2.71 -8.18
N VAL A 44 7.27 -3.81 -8.05
CA VAL A 44 6.26 -3.96 -6.99
C VAL A 44 6.78 -4.82 -5.84
N MET A 45 7.01 -4.16 -4.71
CA MET A 45 7.34 -4.78 -3.43
C MET A 45 6.07 -5.19 -2.69
N VAL A 46 6.14 -6.27 -1.91
CA VAL A 46 5.03 -6.69 -1.03
C VAL A 46 5.60 -6.90 0.37
N PRO A 47 5.83 -5.81 1.12
CA PRO A 47 6.40 -5.90 2.46
C PRO A 47 5.47 -6.68 3.41
N PRO A 48 6.03 -7.33 4.45
CA PRO A 48 5.23 -7.95 5.50
C PRO A 48 4.23 -6.96 6.08
N GLN A 49 2.97 -7.38 6.19
CA GLN A 49 1.89 -6.49 6.62
C GLN A 49 0.80 -7.26 7.39
N LYS A 50 0.05 -6.50 8.19
CA LYS A 50 -1.14 -6.92 8.92
C LYS A 50 -2.37 -6.18 8.38
N CYS A 51 -3.53 -6.46 8.97
CA CYS A 51 -4.75 -5.70 8.64
C CYS A 51 -4.51 -4.21 8.91
N SER A 52 -5.06 -3.34 8.05
CA SER A 52 -4.99 -1.88 8.21
C SER A 52 -5.57 -1.40 9.54
N GLY A 53 -6.45 -2.16 10.18
CA GLY A 53 -7.09 -1.76 11.43
C GLY A 53 -8.47 -1.11 11.23
N THR A 54 -8.90 -0.81 9.99
CA THR A 54 -10.23 -0.27 9.69
C THR A 54 -11.38 -0.95 10.45
N PRO A 55 -11.53 -2.30 10.46
CA PRO A 55 -12.60 -2.94 11.24
C PRO A 55 -12.40 -2.80 12.76
N MET A 56 -11.15 -2.70 13.24
CA MET A 56 -10.85 -2.51 14.66
C MET A 56 -11.20 -1.10 15.12
N PHE A 57 -10.91 -0.08 14.30
CA PHE A 57 -11.32 1.30 14.55
C PHE A 57 -12.84 1.42 14.70
N ALA A 58 -13.58 0.85 13.75
CA ALA A 58 -15.04 0.84 13.77
C ALA A 58 -15.64 0.16 15.03
N ASN A 59 -14.91 -0.74 15.67
CA ASN A 59 -15.34 -1.49 16.85
C ASN A 59 -14.65 -1.03 18.16
N GLY A 60 -13.89 0.09 18.14
CA GLY A 60 -13.20 0.61 19.32
C GLY A 60 -12.04 -0.26 19.83
N MET A 61 -11.53 -1.19 19.01
CA MET A 61 -10.45 -2.12 19.35
C MET A 61 -9.06 -1.49 19.13
N LEU A 62 -8.83 -0.29 19.69
CA LEU A 62 -7.63 0.52 19.40
C LEU A 62 -6.31 -0.15 19.82
N LYS A 63 -6.32 -0.99 20.87
CA LYS A 63 -5.11 -1.70 21.31
C LYS A 63 -4.65 -2.74 20.28
N ASP A 64 -5.59 -3.51 19.72
CA ASP A 64 -5.26 -4.49 18.67
C ASP A 64 -4.87 -3.78 17.37
N ALA A 65 -5.55 -2.67 17.05
CA ALA A 65 -5.20 -1.85 15.91
C ALA A 65 -3.78 -1.28 16.02
N ARG A 66 -3.37 -0.78 17.20
CA ARG A 66 -2.01 -0.29 17.42
C ARG A 66 -0.95 -1.35 17.14
N ARG A 67 -1.14 -2.58 17.62
CA ARG A 67 -0.18 -3.67 17.35
C ARG A 67 -0.03 -3.98 15.85
N HIS A 68 -1.12 -3.87 15.10
CA HIS A 68 -1.05 -4.04 13.64
C HIS A 68 -0.38 -2.84 12.98
N ALA A 69 -0.70 -1.63 13.42
CA ALA A 69 -0.09 -0.40 12.94
C ALA A 69 1.43 -0.40 13.17
N GLU A 70 1.91 -0.86 14.33
CA GLU A 70 3.34 -1.02 14.63
C GLU A 70 4.05 -1.87 13.56
N THR A 71 3.53 -3.06 13.26
CA THR A 71 4.12 -3.92 12.21
C THR A 71 4.04 -3.25 10.84
N ASN A 72 2.90 -2.64 10.49
CA ASN A 72 2.72 -2.01 9.19
C ASN A 72 3.68 -0.84 9.01
N VAL A 73 3.75 0.07 9.98
CA VAL A 73 4.61 1.26 9.93
C VAL A 73 6.08 0.85 9.82
N GLU A 74 6.54 -0.08 10.66
CA GLU A 74 7.93 -0.57 10.62
C GLU A 74 8.33 -1.06 9.21
N ASN A 75 7.52 -1.93 8.60
CA ASN A 75 7.85 -2.50 7.29
C ASN A 75 7.63 -1.54 6.11
N LEU A 76 6.69 -0.60 6.24
CA LEU A 76 6.45 0.41 5.19
C LEU A 76 7.51 1.51 5.22
N VAL A 77 7.98 1.93 6.40
CA VAL A 77 9.12 2.88 6.52
C VAL A 77 10.38 2.29 5.89
N GLU A 78 10.65 1.00 6.09
CA GLU A 78 11.78 0.32 5.42
C GLU A 78 11.65 0.39 3.90
N ALA A 79 10.47 0.09 3.35
CA ALA A 79 10.23 0.16 1.90
C ALA A 79 10.34 1.60 1.36
N ILE A 80 9.86 2.60 2.11
CA ILE A 80 10.01 4.02 1.77
C ILE A 80 11.49 4.41 1.74
N GLY A 81 12.28 3.93 2.69
CA GLY A 81 13.74 4.10 2.71
C GLY A 81 14.46 3.47 1.51
N GLU A 82 13.87 2.48 0.86
CA GLU A 82 14.34 1.88 -0.40
C GLU A 82 13.83 2.60 -1.67
N GLY A 83 13.15 3.74 -1.50
CA GLY A 83 12.66 4.61 -2.57
C GLY A 83 11.25 4.26 -3.07
N ALA A 84 10.47 3.47 -2.32
CA ALA A 84 9.12 3.10 -2.72
C ALA A 84 8.05 4.04 -2.16
N ASP A 85 7.07 4.42 -2.98
CA ASP A 85 5.80 4.92 -2.47
C ASP A 85 4.90 3.75 -2.06
N VAL A 86 4.01 3.97 -1.10
CA VAL A 86 3.05 2.96 -0.65
C VAL A 86 1.75 3.09 -1.43
N ILE A 87 1.26 2.00 -1.98
CA ILE A 87 -0.03 1.97 -2.70
C ILE A 87 -0.96 0.95 -2.06
N ALA A 88 -2.26 1.28 -2.00
CA ALA A 88 -3.28 0.31 -1.61
C ALA A 88 -4.42 0.32 -2.63
N SER A 89 -4.92 -0.88 -2.96
CA SER A 89 -6.10 -1.06 -3.82
C SER A 89 -7.40 -1.05 -3.03
N CYS A 90 -7.31 -0.83 -1.72
CA CYS A 90 -8.44 -0.76 -0.82
C CYS A 90 -8.46 0.66 -0.23
N THR A 91 -9.45 1.44 -0.62
CA THR A 91 -9.60 2.85 -0.24
C THR A 91 -9.58 3.06 1.27
N SER A 92 -10.23 2.16 2.03
CA SER A 92 -10.21 2.22 3.49
C SER A 92 -8.85 1.87 4.08
N CYS A 93 -8.08 0.99 3.44
CA CYS A 93 -6.71 0.70 3.88
C CYS A 93 -5.79 1.91 3.65
N SER A 94 -5.83 2.52 2.46
CA SER A 94 -5.05 3.73 2.21
C SER A 94 -5.46 4.86 3.16
N MET A 95 -6.76 5.06 3.42
CA MET A 95 -7.22 6.07 4.37
C MET A 95 -6.73 5.80 5.80
N SER A 96 -6.77 4.54 6.25
CA SER A 96 -6.24 4.17 7.57
C SER A 96 -4.77 4.55 7.73
N LEU A 97 -3.94 4.20 6.75
CA LEU A 97 -2.51 4.52 6.76
C LEU A 97 -2.25 6.04 6.68
N ARG A 98 -3.00 6.75 5.82
CA ARG A 98 -2.78 8.18 5.53
C ARG A 98 -3.30 9.14 6.60
N GLN A 99 -4.37 8.77 7.30
CA GLN A 99 -5.09 9.69 8.20
C GLN A 99 -5.33 9.10 9.57
N GLU A 100 -5.93 7.91 9.67
CA GLU A 100 -6.33 7.37 10.98
C GLU A 100 -5.11 7.00 11.83
N TYR A 101 -4.04 6.52 11.22
CA TYR A 101 -2.79 6.16 11.89
C TYR A 101 -2.19 7.36 12.64
N PRO A 102 -1.84 8.48 11.97
CA PRO A 102 -1.28 9.65 12.65
C PRO A 102 -2.27 10.35 13.59
N GLU A 103 -3.59 10.20 13.40
CA GLU A 103 -4.58 10.75 14.34
C GLU A 103 -4.70 9.94 15.64
N LEU A 104 -4.53 8.61 15.56
CA LEU A 104 -4.83 7.70 16.67
C LEU A 104 -3.57 7.22 17.42
N PHE A 105 -2.40 7.25 16.79
CA PHE A 105 -1.19 6.67 17.32
C PHE A 105 0.01 7.61 17.22
N ASP A 106 0.98 7.36 18.09
CA ASP A 106 2.30 7.97 18.09
C ASP A 106 3.32 6.85 17.86
N LEU A 107 3.78 6.70 16.61
CA LEU A 107 4.71 5.66 16.15
C LEU A 107 5.80 6.33 15.29
N HIS A 108 7.04 5.86 15.42
CA HIS A 108 8.14 6.41 14.63
C HIS A 108 7.95 6.14 13.13
N GLY A 109 8.06 7.18 12.30
CA GLY A 109 7.89 7.11 10.84
C GLY A 109 6.43 7.03 10.37
N ILE A 110 5.47 7.27 11.25
CA ILE A 110 4.05 7.25 10.90
C ILE A 110 3.68 8.38 9.94
N GLU A 111 4.33 9.54 10.06
CA GLU A 111 4.17 10.67 9.14
C GLU A 111 4.72 10.32 7.77
N ASP A 112 5.90 9.69 7.68
CA ASP A 112 6.48 9.25 6.40
C ASP A 112 5.53 8.29 5.68
N VAL A 113 4.99 7.30 6.42
CA VAL A 113 3.98 6.38 5.86
C VAL A 113 2.74 7.12 5.39
N ALA A 114 2.27 8.11 6.15
CA ALA A 114 1.10 8.88 5.76
C ALA A 114 1.35 9.72 4.49
N GLU A 115 2.49 10.39 4.40
CA GLU A 115 2.84 11.25 3.26
C GLU A 115 3.10 10.45 1.97
N HIS A 116 3.64 9.23 2.09
CA HIS A 116 3.95 8.36 0.96
C HIS A 116 2.86 7.32 0.62
N THR A 117 1.70 7.33 1.30
CA THR A 117 0.62 6.40 0.98
C THR A 117 -0.41 6.98 0.02
N PHE A 118 -0.69 6.24 -1.05
CA PHE A 118 -1.67 6.57 -2.07
C PHE A 118 -2.73 5.48 -2.22
N GLU A 119 -3.90 5.88 -2.70
CA GLU A 119 -4.80 4.92 -3.35
C GLU A 119 -4.19 4.60 -4.73
N ALA A 120 -4.27 3.35 -5.16
CA ALA A 120 -3.48 2.90 -6.30
C ALA A 120 -3.88 3.57 -7.64
N LEU A 121 -5.16 3.80 -7.88
CA LEU A 121 -5.60 4.51 -9.09
C LEU A 121 -5.33 6.02 -9.01
N GLU A 122 -5.43 6.61 -7.82
CA GLU A 122 -4.97 7.98 -7.55
C GLU A 122 -3.50 8.14 -7.95
N TYR A 123 -2.65 7.20 -7.52
CA TYR A 123 -1.21 7.24 -7.80
C TYR A 123 -0.92 7.20 -9.31
N LEU A 124 -1.50 6.23 -10.03
CA LEU A 124 -1.28 6.13 -11.48
C LEU A 124 -1.81 7.36 -12.23
N ARG A 125 -2.93 7.93 -11.80
CA ARG A 125 -3.47 9.17 -12.39
C ARG A 125 -2.54 10.37 -12.22
N ILE A 126 -1.74 10.41 -11.16
CA ILE A 126 -0.79 11.50 -10.90
C ILE A 126 0.50 11.30 -11.70
N HIS A 127 0.94 10.05 -11.87
CA HIS A 127 2.30 9.74 -12.34
C HIS A 127 2.38 9.22 -13.79
N GLU A 128 1.26 8.80 -14.38
CA GLU A 128 1.22 8.18 -15.71
C GLU A 128 0.21 8.86 -16.65
N ASP A 129 0.44 8.74 -17.95
CA ASP A 129 -0.50 9.16 -19.00
C ASP A 129 -1.55 8.06 -19.26
N LEU A 130 -2.58 8.03 -18.42
CA LEU A 130 -3.62 7.00 -18.51
C LEU A 130 -4.52 7.15 -19.74
N GLU A 131 -4.74 8.38 -20.23
CA GLU A 131 -5.57 8.60 -21.43
C GLU A 131 -4.82 8.09 -22.67
N GLY A 132 -3.54 8.43 -22.80
CA GLY A 132 -2.69 7.94 -23.88
C GLY A 132 -2.58 6.41 -23.92
N GLU A 133 -2.56 5.75 -22.76
CA GLU A 133 -2.49 4.28 -22.68
C GLU A 133 -3.81 3.59 -23.08
N LEU A 134 -4.96 4.19 -22.80
CA LEU A 134 -6.27 3.59 -23.12
C LEU A 134 -6.66 3.75 -24.59
N ASP A 135 -6.10 4.75 -25.27
CA ASP A 135 -6.34 5.03 -26.70
C ASP A 135 -5.42 4.22 -27.64
N ALA A 136 -4.44 3.48 -27.09
CA ALA A 136 -3.46 2.66 -27.83
C ALA A 136 -3.97 1.25 -28.18
#